data_AF-A0A563EFN2-F1
#
_entry.id   AF-A0A563EFN2-F1
#
_cell.length_a   1.000
_cell.length_b   1.000
_cell.length_c   1.000
_cell.angle_alpha   90.00
_cell.angle_beta   90.00
_cell.angle_gamma   90.00
#
_symmetry.space_group_name_H-M   'P 1'
#
loop_
_entity.id
_entity.type
_entity.pdbx_description
1 polymer ?
#
loop_
_entity_poly.entity_id
_entity_poly.type
_entity_poly.pdbx_seq_one_letter_code
_entity_poly.pdbx_strand_id
1 'polypeptide(L)' 'MRSMTESEASRDLHSLLDIVENGESVLVTRDGKPVATCIPVRPVKVPFPQGD' A
#
# COMPACT_ATOMS: atom_id res chain seq x y z
N MET A 1 3.60 -8.72 -5.29
CA MET A 1 3.52 -8.56 -3.82
C MET A 1 4.93 -8.67 -3.31
N ARG A 2 5.48 -7.52 -2.91
CA ARG A 2 6.87 -7.37 -2.49
C ARG A 2 6.95 -7.30 -0.97
N SER A 3 8.04 -7.78 -0.37
CA SER A 3 8.33 -7.57 1.05
C SER A 3 9.44 -6.53 1.23
N MET A 4 9.34 -5.73 2.29
CA MET A 4 10.43 -4.88 2.76
C MET A 4 10.46 -4.81 4.29
N THR A 5 11.57 -4.37 4.84
CA THR A 5 11.71 -4.13 6.28
C THR A 5 11.11 -2.77 6.66
N GLU A 6 10.72 -2.63 7.92
CA GLU A 6 10.27 -1.35 8.46
C GLU A 6 11.38 -0.28 8.46
N SER A 7 12.64 -0.69 8.59
CA SER A 7 13.78 0.22 8.46
C SER A 7 13.96 0.73 7.03
N GLU A 8 13.71 -0.09 6.01
CA GLU A 8 13.70 0.35 4.61
C GLU A 8 12.52 1.29 4.32
N ALA A 9 11.32 0.90 4.77
CA ALA A 9 10.11 1.68 4.59
C ALA A 9 10.18 3.06 5.27
N SER A 10 10.80 3.16 6.44
CA SER A 10 10.98 4.42 7.16
C SER A 10 12.06 5.31 6.54
N ARG A 11 13.12 4.73 5.99
CA ARG A 11 14.19 5.47 5.32
C ARG A 11 13.76 6.05 3.98
N ASP A 12 12.91 5.35 3.24
CA ASP A 12 12.44 5.77 1.92
C ASP A 12 10.93 5.53 1.76
N LEU A 13 10.16 6.29 2.54
CA LEU A 13 8.71 6.21 2.52
C LEU A 13 8.13 6.60 1.15
N HIS A 14 8.78 7.52 0.44
CA HIS A 14 8.32 7.98 -0.87
C HIS A 14 8.33 6.84 -1.89
N SER A 15 9.44 6.10 -1.97
CA SER A 15 9.57 4.94 -2.86
C SER A 15 8.58 3.83 -2.50
N LEU A 16 8.30 3.60 -1.21
CA LEU A 16 7.23 2.68 -0.81
C LEU A 16 5.87 3.13 -1.37
N LEU A 17 5.54 4.42 -1.26
CA LEU A 17 4.27 4.94 -1.76
C LEU A 17 4.19 4.86 -3.29
N ASP A 18 5.25 5.19 -4.02
CA ASP A 18 5.31 5.04 -5.48
C ASP A 18 4.98 3.61 -5.92
N ILE A 19 5.54 2.60 -5.25
CA ILE A 19 5.27 1.17 -5.54
C ILE A 19 3.78 0.87 -5.33
N VAL A 20 3.20 1.35 -4.24
CA VAL A 20 1.79 1.14 -3.89
C VAL A 20 0.86 1.87 -4.85
N GLU A 21 1.19 3.09 -5.26
CA GLU A 21 0.41 3.87 -6.22
C GLU A 21 0.42 3.23 -7.62
N ASN A 22 1.52 2.60 -8.01
CA ASN A 22 1.62 1.81 -9.24
C ASN A 22 0.83 0.49 -9.20
N GLY A 23 0.13 0.20 -8.11
CA GLY A 23 -0.77 -0.93 -8.00
C GLY A 23 -0.17 -2.17 -7.34
N GLU A 24 1.07 -2.11 -6.86
CA GLU A 24 1.72 -3.23 -6.19
C GLU A 24 1.52 -3.21 -4.67
N SER A 25 1.14 -4.35 -4.09
CA SER A 25 1.03 -4.49 -2.63
C SER A 25 2.39 -4.79 -2.00
N VAL A 26 2.64 -4.17 -0.85
CA VAL A 26 3.89 -4.32 -0.08
C VAL A 26 3.60 -4.88 1.32
N LEU A 27 4.32 -5.93 1.69
CA LEU A 27 4.34 -6.48 3.05
C LEU A 27 5.52 -5.87 3.82
N VAL A 28 5.23 -5.13 4.88
CA VAL A 28 6.24 -4.57 5.77
C VAL A 28 6.52 -5.57 6.90
N THR A 29 7.81 -5.83 7.14
CA THR A 29 8.29 -6.74 8.17
C THR A 29 9.16 -6.01 9.20
N ARG A 30 9.12 -6.46 10.45
CA ARG A 30 10.04 -6.01 11.52
C ARG A 30 10.57 -7.25 12.23
N ASP A 31 11.89 -7.35 12.38
CA ASP A 31 12.56 -8.53 12.95
C ASP A 31 12.15 -9.86 12.27
N GLY A 32 12.00 -9.82 10.94
CA GLY A 32 11.59 -10.97 10.13
C GLY A 32 10.10 -11.35 10.25
N LYS A 33 9.30 -10.60 11.00
CA LYS A 33 7.87 -10.85 11.18
C LYS A 33 7.03 -9.85 10.39
N PRO A 34 5.94 -10.26 9.73
CA PRO A 34 5.03 -9.33 9.08
C PRO A 34 4.32 -8.45 10.12
N VAL A 35 4.29 -7.14 9.88
CA VAL A 35 3.67 -6.16 10.78
C VAL A 35 2.63 -5.28 10.10
N ALA A 36 2.73 -5.05 8.80
CA ALA A 36 1.75 -4.28 8.04
C ALA A 36 1.71 -4.71 6.57
N THR A 37 0.58 -4.44 5.91
CA THR A 37 0.45 -4.55 4.45
C THR A 37 -0.02 -3.21 3.90
N CYS A 38 0.72 -2.67 2.95
CA CYS A 38 0.33 -1.49 2.19
C CYS A 38 -0.30 -1.94 0.88
N ILE A 39 -1.53 -1.47 0.62
CA ILE A 39 -2.29 -1.79 -0.59
C ILE A 39 -2.73 -0.50 -1.28
N PRO A 40 -2.84 -0.50 -2.61
CA PRO A 40 -3.34 0.65 -3.35
C PRO A 40 -4.78 0.96 -2.92
N VAL A 41 -5.06 2.22 -2.61
CA VAL A 41 -6.44 2.66 -2.40
C VAL A 41 -7.10 2.80 -3.77
N ARG A 42 -8.03 1.91 -4.09
CA ARG A 42 -8.87 2.06 -5.29
C ARG A 42 -10.12 2.83 -4.90
N PRO A 43 -10.38 4.00 -5.49
CA PRO A 43 -11.65 4.68 -5.24
C PRO A 43 -12.77 3.76 -5.70
N VAL A 44 -13.62 3.36 -4.75
CA VAL A 44 -14.89 2.72 -5.09
C VAL A 44 -15.65 3.78 -5.87
N LYS A 45 -15.82 3.57 -7.17
CA LYS A 45 -16.75 4.36 -7.97
C LYS A 45 -18.14 3.98 -7.48
N VAL A 46 -18.59 4.59 -6.39
CA VAL A 46 -19.99 4.55 -5.99
C VAL A 46 -20.77 5.13 -7.17
N PRO A 47 -21.64 4.34 -7.85
CA PRO A 47 -22.56 4.92 -8.80
C PRO A 47 -23.41 5.88 -7.98
N PHE A 48 -23.27 7.19 -8.24
CA PHE A 48 -24.24 8.14 -7.72
C PHE A 48 -25.61 7.66 -8.19
N PRO A 49 -26.59 7.45 -7.30
CA PRO A 49 -27.95 7.20 -7.74
C PRO A 49 -28.42 8.43 -8.51
N GLN A 50 -28.59 8.30 -9.82
CA GLN A 50 -29.43 9.25 -10.56
C GLN A 50 -30.84 9.02 -10.02
N GLY A 51 -31.29 9.94 -9.17
CA GLY A 51 -32.69 9.99 -8.77
C GLY A 51 -33.55 10.28 -10.00
N ASP A 52 -34.67 9.55 -10.08
CA ASP A 52 -35.78 9.71 -11.03
C ASP A 52 -36.45 11.08 -10.92
#